data_AF-A0A2Y9ABS4-F1
#
_entry.id   AF-A0A2Y9ABS4-F1
#
_cell.length_a   1.000
_cell.length_b   1.000
_cell.length_c   1.000
_cell.angle_alpha   90.00
_cell.angle_beta   90.00
_cell.angle_gamma   90.00
#
_symmetry.space_group_name_H-M   'P 1'
#
loop_
_entity.id
_entity.type
_entity.pdbx_description
1 polymer ?
#
loop_
_entity_poly.entity_id
_entity_poly.type
_entity_poly.pdbx_seq_one_letter_code
_entity_poly.pdbx_strand_id
1 'polypeptide(L)'
;MLGVAIGALAGPAAAQHVSECDTPLASARNVDWSDPTRTFANDRVRLVALDSGAEEGPGRLLVTFPDPDGEREGCRLISAEDGIGYGGFSLRRAAARYGGQHALSIGVPATDAAGDPVLIEFVVDWAAGTVEIP
;
A
#
# COMPACT_ATOMS: atom_id res chain seq x y z
N MET A 1 -45.11 8.31 -18.55
CA MET A 1 -43.85 7.62 -18.27
C MET A 1 -42.74 8.66 -18.29
N LEU A 2 -42.08 8.94 -17.16
CA LEU A 2 -40.84 9.71 -17.17
C LEU A 2 -39.90 9.05 -16.16
N GLY A 3 -39.07 8.13 -16.67
CA GLY A 3 -38.02 7.47 -15.89
C GLY A 3 -36.78 8.37 -15.91
N VAL A 4 -36.43 8.92 -14.75
CA VAL A 4 -35.15 9.60 -14.55
C VAL A 4 -34.10 8.52 -14.29
N ALA A 5 -33.24 8.26 -15.26
CA ALA A 5 -32.06 7.43 -15.08
C ALA A 5 -30.99 8.26 -14.37
N ILE A 6 -30.76 7.98 -13.09
CA ILE A 6 -29.63 8.51 -12.33
C ILE A 6 -28.40 7.70 -12.74
N GLY A 7 -27.56 8.27 -13.60
CA GLY A 7 -26.26 7.71 -13.94
C GLY A 7 -25.30 7.85 -12.75
N ALA A 8 -24.91 6.73 -12.15
CA ALA A 8 -23.81 6.69 -11.20
C ALA A 8 -22.51 7.01 -11.95
N LEU A 9 -21.90 8.16 -11.65
CA LEU A 9 -20.53 8.48 -12.04
C LEU A 9 -19.59 7.62 -11.19
N ALA A 10 -19.43 6.34 -11.55
CA ALA A 10 -18.30 5.54 -11.10
C ALA A 10 -17.08 6.06 -11.85
N GLY A 11 -16.31 6.96 -11.22
CA GLY A 11 -14.98 7.31 -11.72
C GLY A 11 -14.08 6.06 -11.76
N PRO A 12 -13.03 6.03 -12.60
CA PRO A 12 -12.07 4.95 -12.56
C PRO A 12 -11.44 4.93 -11.17
N ALA A 13 -11.72 3.87 -10.40
CA ALA A 13 -10.92 3.57 -9.23
C ALA A 13 -9.53 3.18 -9.77
N ALA A 14 -8.50 3.95 -9.46
CA ALA A 14 -7.13 3.53 -9.69
C ALA A 14 -6.94 2.22 -8.92
N ALA A 15 -6.81 1.12 -9.65
CA ALA A 15 -6.86 -0.21 -9.09
C ALA A 15 -5.52 -0.55 -8.44
N GLN A 16 -5.35 -0.16 -7.17
CA GLN A 16 -4.20 -0.55 -6.37
C GLN A 16 -4.05 -2.08 -6.40
N HIS A 17 -2.83 -2.57 -6.55
CA HIS A 17 -2.54 -3.99 -6.61
C HIS A 17 -1.77 -4.44 -5.38
N VAL A 18 -2.23 -5.55 -4.77
CA VAL A 18 -1.58 -6.18 -3.62
C VAL A 18 -0.99 -7.52 -4.06
N SER A 19 0.30 -7.70 -3.86
CA SER A 19 1.00 -8.95 -4.20
C SER A 19 1.79 -9.51 -3.03
N GLU A 20 2.21 -10.77 -3.16
CA GLU A 20 3.16 -11.39 -2.25
C GLU A 20 4.55 -10.75 -2.36
N CYS A 21 5.38 -10.95 -1.35
CA CYS A 21 6.76 -10.46 -1.30
C CYS A 21 7.79 -11.43 -1.89
N ASP A 22 7.40 -12.62 -2.37
CA ASP A 22 8.33 -13.58 -2.99
C ASP A 22 8.65 -13.20 -4.45
N THR A 23 9.26 -12.02 -4.61
CA THR A 23 9.58 -11.41 -5.89
C THR A 23 10.84 -10.55 -5.77
N PRO A 24 11.64 -10.41 -6.84
CA PRO A 24 12.78 -9.48 -6.87
C PRO A 24 12.42 -8.04 -6.51
N LEU A 25 11.15 -7.65 -6.69
CA LEU A 25 10.66 -6.33 -6.32
C LEU A 25 10.75 -6.07 -4.80
N ALA A 26 10.56 -7.10 -3.96
CA ALA A 26 10.66 -6.99 -2.50
C ALA A 26 12.11 -7.02 -1.96
N SER A 27 13.11 -6.99 -2.84
CA SER A 27 14.51 -7.07 -2.42
C SER A 27 14.91 -5.87 -1.56
N ALA A 28 15.72 -6.12 -0.53
CA ALA A 28 16.36 -5.05 0.26
C ALA A 28 17.24 -4.11 -0.59
N ARG A 29 17.64 -4.53 -1.79
CA ARG A 29 18.37 -3.67 -2.76
C ARG A 29 17.51 -2.53 -3.30
N ASN A 30 16.20 -2.69 -3.28
CA ASN A 30 15.25 -1.72 -3.78
C ASN A 30 14.78 -0.77 -2.67
N VAL A 31 15.34 -0.80 -1.46
CA VAL A 31 14.90 0.14 -0.41
C VAL A 31 15.23 1.57 -0.83
N ASP A 32 14.21 2.44 -0.81
CA ASP A 32 14.41 3.88 -0.95
C ASP A 32 14.94 4.45 0.37
N TRP A 33 16.22 4.80 0.40
CA TRP A 33 16.89 5.31 1.59
C TRP A 33 16.54 6.76 1.94
N SER A 34 15.78 7.47 1.11
CA SER A 34 15.39 8.87 1.35
C SER A 34 14.22 9.02 2.35
N ASP A 35 13.31 8.04 2.37
CA ASP A 35 12.22 7.94 3.33
C ASP A 35 11.88 6.47 3.64
N PRO A 36 12.83 5.71 4.25
CA PRO A 36 12.88 4.26 4.10
C PRO A 36 11.80 3.51 4.86
N THR A 37 11.37 3.99 6.03
CA THR A 37 10.43 3.23 6.88
C THR A 37 9.48 4.11 7.69
N ARG A 38 8.33 3.53 8.02
CA ARG A 38 7.39 4.05 9.03
C ARG A 38 6.75 2.90 9.77
N THR A 39 6.61 3.02 11.09
CA THR A 39 5.98 1.98 11.92
C THR A 39 4.70 2.46 12.59
N PHE A 40 3.81 1.50 12.87
CA PHE A 40 2.53 1.70 13.57
C PHE A 40 2.27 0.55 14.55
N ALA A 41 1.30 0.75 15.45
CA ALA A 41 0.87 -0.24 16.44
C ALA A 41 2.02 -0.88 17.25
N ASN A 42 2.87 -0.05 17.85
CA ASN A 42 4.06 -0.48 18.62
C ASN A 42 4.98 -1.40 17.79
N ASP A 43 5.35 -0.92 16.60
CA ASP A 43 6.24 -1.61 15.65
C ASP A 43 5.72 -2.95 15.09
N ARG A 44 4.43 -3.24 15.30
CA ARG A 44 3.80 -4.43 14.71
C ARG A 44 3.61 -4.29 13.20
N VAL A 45 3.20 -3.13 12.73
CA VAL A 45 3.04 -2.88 11.29
C VAL A 45 4.16 -1.96 10.84
N ARG A 46 4.91 -2.38 9.82
CA ARG A 46 6.01 -1.60 9.23
C ARG A 46 5.77 -1.40 7.75
N LEU A 47 5.88 -0.16 7.33
CA LEU A 47 5.97 0.22 5.93
C LEU A 47 7.44 0.41 5.57
N VAL A 48 7.84 -0.10 4.41
CA VAL A 48 9.15 0.10 3.81
C VAL A 48 8.95 0.66 2.41
N ALA A 49 9.62 1.78 2.13
CA ALA A 49 9.62 2.40 0.82
C ALA A 49 10.56 1.62 -0.10
N LEU A 50 10.05 1.16 -1.24
CA LEU A 50 10.86 0.52 -2.27
C LEU A 50 10.87 1.38 -3.54
N ASP A 51 12.05 1.55 -4.13
CA ASP A 51 12.34 2.10 -5.44
C ASP A 51 13.06 1.00 -6.26
N SER A 52 12.35 0.40 -7.22
CA SER A 52 12.93 -0.63 -8.09
C SER A 52 13.62 -0.06 -9.34
N GLY A 53 13.71 1.26 -9.50
CA GLY A 53 14.23 1.93 -10.69
C GLY A 53 13.44 1.66 -11.98
N ALA A 54 12.18 1.20 -11.88
CA ALA A 54 11.34 0.93 -13.04
C ALA A 54 10.84 2.25 -13.67
N GLU A 55 10.79 2.31 -15.01
CA GLU A 55 10.35 3.51 -15.75
C GLU A 55 8.85 3.82 -15.53
N GLU A 56 8.04 2.80 -15.29
CA GLU A 56 6.58 2.89 -15.07
C GLU A 56 6.23 3.15 -13.59
N GLY A 57 7.03 3.98 -12.91
CA GLY A 57 6.89 4.24 -11.48
C GLY A 57 7.75 3.28 -10.63
N PRO A 58 8.80 3.77 -9.97
CA PRO A 58 9.67 2.91 -9.19
C PRO A 58 9.06 2.49 -7.84
N GLY A 59 8.13 3.30 -7.34
CA GLY A 59 7.73 3.32 -5.95
C GLY A 59 6.76 2.22 -5.55
N ARG A 60 7.11 1.39 -4.57
CA ARG A 60 6.21 0.37 -4.00
C ARG A 60 6.28 0.42 -2.48
N LEU A 61 5.17 0.05 -1.84
CA LEU A 61 5.14 -0.13 -0.39
C LEU A 61 5.28 -1.60 -0.06
N LEU A 62 6.31 -1.94 0.70
CA LEU A 62 6.38 -3.23 1.39
C LEU A 62 5.81 -3.06 2.79
N VAL A 63 4.85 -3.91 3.13
CA VAL A 63 4.16 -3.91 4.40
C VAL A 63 4.49 -5.20 5.13
N THR A 64 5.11 -5.10 6.30
CA THR A 64 5.27 -6.24 7.20
C THR A 64 4.33 -6.13 8.40
N PHE A 65 3.85 -7.28 8.88
CA PHE A 65 2.93 -7.41 10.00
C PHE A 65 3.09 -8.77 10.70
N PRO A 66 2.58 -8.97 11.93
CA PRO A 66 2.60 -10.28 12.56
C PRO A 66 1.80 -11.27 11.74
N ASP A 67 2.41 -12.41 11.41
CA ASP A 67 1.70 -13.51 10.77
C ASP A 67 0.91 -14.32 11.81
N PRO A 68 -0.35 -14.69 11.56
CA PRO A 68 -1.15 -15.48 12.50
C PRO A 68 -0.59 -16.89 12.73
N ASP A 69 0.14 -17.47 11.76
CA ASP A 69 0.76 -18.79 11.86
C ASP A 69 2.17 -18.74 12.51
N GLY A 70 2.72 -17.53 12.70
CA GLY A 70 3.81 -17.25 13.65
C GLY A 70 5.22 -17.72 13.25
N GLU A 71 5.41 -18.30 12.07
CA GLU A 71 6.72 -18.79 11.62
C GLU A 71 7.61 -17.69 11.02
N ARG A 72 7.01 -16.65 10.42
CA ARG A 72 7.68 -15.48 9.84
C ARG A 72 6.79 -14.25 10.00
N GLU A 73 7.30 -13.05 9.73
CA GLU A 73 6.42 -11.89 9.54
C GLU A 73 5.60 -12.06 8.24
N GLY A 74 4.33 -11.68 8.28
CA GLY A 74 3.51 -11.54 7.09
C GLY A 74 4.05 -10.39 6.25
N CYS A 75 3.97 -10.52 4.91
CA CYS A 75 4.52 -9.54 4.00
C CYS A 75 3.63 -9.35 2.77
N ARG A 76 3.34 -8.09 2.43
CA ARG A 76 2.62 -7.72 1.21
C ARG A 76 3.31 -6.55 0.52
N LEU A 77 3.29 -6.56 -0.80
CA LEU A 77 3.67 -5.43 -1.64
C LEU A 77 2.41 -4.73 -2.15
N ILE A 78 2.42 -3.40 -2.13
CA ILE A 78 1.37 -2.56 -2.69
C ILE A 78 1.97 -1.72 -3.81
N SER A 79 1.35 -1.80 -4.99
CA SER A 79 1.71 -1.07 -6.20
C SER A 79 0.50 -0.35 -6.79
N ALA A 80 0.74 0.57 -7.75
CA ALA A 80 -0.33 1.35 -8.37
C ALA A 80 -1.20 0.47 -9.26
N GLU A 81 -0.55 -0.42 -10.01
CA GLU A 81 -1.16 -1.53 -10.76
C GLU A 81 -0.18 -2.71 -10.75
N ASP A 82 -0.51 -3.84 -11.37
CA ASP A 82 0.45 -4.94 -11.52
C ASP A 82 1.67 -4.48 -12.34
N GLY A 83 2.88 -4.66 -11.80
CA GLY A 83 4.12 -4.18 -12.42
C GLY A 83 4.39 -2.67 -12.32
N ILE A 84 3.37 -1.82 -12.13
CA ILE A 84 3.47 -0.34 -12.14
C ILE A 84 3.52 0.22 -10.71
N GLY A 85 4.53 1.02 -10.40
CA GLY A 85 4.69 1.64 -9.08
C GLY A 85 4.10 3.06 -8.98
N TYR A 86 4.09 3.59 -7.77
CA TYR A 86 3.77 4.98 -7.47
C TYR A 86 4.98 5.89 -7.71
N GLY A 87 4.71 7.17 -7.91
CA GLY A 87 5.68 8.24 -7.76
C GLY A 87 5.65 8.85 -6.36
N GLY A 88 6.78 9.44 -5.94
CA GLY A 88 6.84 10.47 -4.90
C GLY A 88 6.03 10.25 -3.61
N PHE A 89 6.04 9.05 -3.03
CA PHE A 89 5.29 8.79 -1.79
C PHE A 89 6.08 9.17 -0.53
N SER A 90 5.36 9.53 0.54
CA SER A 90 5.98 9.98 1.78
C SER A 90 5.48 9.19 2.98
N LEU A 91 6.35 8.32 3.48
CA LEU A 91 6.13 7.57 4.71
C LEU A 91 6.09 8.46 5.95
N ARG A 92 6.81 9.59 5.96
CA ARG A 92 6.67 10.59 7.04
C ARG A 92 5.27 11.15 7.16
N ARG A 93 4.53 11.24 6.05
CA ARG A 93 3.14 11.74 6.02
C ARG A 93 2.11 10.62 6.09
N ALA A 94 2.54 9.36 6.17
CA ALA A 94 1.63 8.24 6.34
C ALA A 94 0.85 8.36 7.66
N ALA A 95 -0.44 8.12 7.59
CA ALA A 95 -1.34 8.16 8.73
C ALA A 95 -2.07 6.82 8.88
N ALA A 96 -2.33 6.42 10.12
CA ALA A 96 -3.07 5.21 10.43
C ALA A 96 -4.22 5.51 11.38
N ARG A 97 -5.31 4.76 11.23
CA ARG A 97 -6.46 4.76 12.15
C ARG A 97 -6.77 3.32 12.53
N TYR A 98 -7.10 3.08 13.79
CA TYR A 98 -7.52 1.76 14.25
C TYR A 98 -8.90 1.42 13.69
N GLY A 99 -9.00 0.31 12.97
CA GLY A 99 -10.27 -0.32 12.58
C GLY A 99 -10.76 -1.37 13.60
N GLY A 100 -9.86 -1.84 14.47
CA GLY A 100 -10.12 -2.80 15.53
C GLY A 100 -8.86 -3.00 16.39
N GLN A 101 -8.87 -3.97 17.32
CA GLN A 101 -7.70 -4.23 18.18
C GLN A 101 -6.50 -4.75 17.37
N HIS A 102 -6.76 -5.46 16.26
CA HIS A 102 -5.75 -6.07 15.40
C HIS A 102 -5.75 -5.56 13.95
N ALA A 103 -6.36 -4.39 13.71
CA ALA A 103 -6.50 -3.84 12.37
C ALA A 103 -6.20 -2.34 12.31
N LEU A 104 -5.49 -1.93 11.25
CA LEU A 104 -5.19 -0.54 10.93
C LEU A 104 -5.63 -0.21 9.50
N SER A 105 -6.39 0.87 9.32
CA SER A 105 -6.56 1.55 8.04
C SER A 105 -5.43 2.56 7.87
N ILE A 106 -4.63 2.42 6.82
CA ILE A 106 -3.43 3.22 6.57
C ILE A 106 -3.62 4.00 5.27
N GLY A 107 -3.24 5.28 5.29
CA GLY A 107 -3.18 6.14 4.11
C GLY A 107 -1.77 6.69 3.94
N VAL A 108 -1.19 6.53 2.75
CA VAL A 108 0.14 7.05 2.39
C VAL A 108 0.03 8.01 1.21
N PRO A 109 0.33 9.31 1.37
CA PRO A 109 0.32 10.26 0.26
C PRO A 109 1.40 9.91 -0.76
N ALA A 110 1.04 9.93 -2.05
CA ALA A 110 1.88 9.60 -3.19
C ALA A 110 1.49 10.43 -4.43
N THR A 111 2.16 10.16 -5.55
CA THR A 111 1.71 10.57 -6.89
C THR A 111 1.55 9.34 -7.78
N ASP A 112 0.69 9.42 -8.77
CA ASP A 112 0.64 8.41 -9.84
C ASP A 112 1.74 8.67 -10.90
N ALA A 113 1.69 7.92 -12.01
CA ALA A 113 2.61 8.06 -13.12
C ALA A 113 2.46 9.39 -13.88
N ALA A 114 1.29 10.03 -13.83
CA ALA A 114 1.05 11.37 -14.39
C ALA A 114 1.56 12.49 -13.47
N GLY A 115 1.93 12.15 -12.22
CA GLY A 115 2.34 13.11 -11.21
C GLY A 115 1.17 13.70 -10.42
N ASP A 116 -0.04 13.19 -10.64
CA ASP A 116 -1.23 13.64 -9.91
C ASP A 116 -1.21 13.06 -8.48
N PRO A 117 -1.62 13.84 -7.47
CA PRO A 117 -1.61 13.38 -6.09
C PRO A 117 -2.62 12.26 -5.88
N VAL A 118 -2.16 11.16 -5.30
CA VAL A 118 -2.98 10.00 -4.92
C VAL A 118 -2.74 9.61 -3.47
N LEU A 119 -3.71 8.93 -2.87
CA LEU A 119 -3.59 8.36 -1.54
C LEU A 119 -3.59 6.85 -1.68
N ILE A 120 -2.50 6.20 -1.25
CA ILE A 120 -2.42 4.74 -1.17
C ILE A 120 -3.17 4.34 0.09
N GLU A 121 -4.35 3.74 -0.07
CA GLU A 121 -5.24 3.35 1.03
C GLU A 121 -5.36 1.84 1.11
N PHE A 122 -5.09 1.29 2.29
CA PHE A 122 -5.18 -0.14 2.55
C PHE A 122 -5.47 -0.41 4.02
N VAL A 123 -5.99 -1.61 4.30
CA VAL A 123 -6.25 -2.12 5.64
C VAL A 123 -5.31 -3.29 5.91
N VAL A 124 -4.59 -3.23 7.01
CA VAL A 124 -3.81 -4.36 7.54
C VAL A 124 -4.58 -4.97 8.70
N ASP A 125 -4.96 -6.24 8.60
CA ASP A 125 -5.49 -7.05 9.72
C ASP A 125 -4.51 -8.18 10.02
N TRP A 126 -3.76 -8.05 11.11
CA TRP A 126 -2.76 -9.05 11.50
C TRP A 126 -3.31 -10.18 12.37
N ALA A 127 -4.60 -10.14 12.73
CA ALA A 127 -5.28 -11.32 13.27
C ALA A 127 -5.75 -12.24 12.12
N ALA A 128 -6.16 -11.66 11.00
CA ALA A 128 -6.54 -12.39 9.79
C ALA A 128 -5.35 -12.69 8.86
N GLY A 129 -4.22 -11.99 9.01
CA GLY A 129 -3.06 -12.11 8.13
C GLY A 129 -3.26 -11.47 6.75
N THR A 130 -4.07 -10.41 6.65
CA THR A 130 -4.49 -9.82 5.37
C THR A 130 -4.05 -8.36 5.21
N VAL A 131 -3.86 -7.98 3.95
CA VAL A 131 -3.77 -6.58 3.50
C VAL A 131 -4.76 -6.39 2.36
N GLU A 132 -5.73 -5.51 2.54
CA GLU A 132 -6.85 -5.33 1.62
C GLU A 132 -6.98 -3.87 1.18
N ILE A 133 -7.42 -3.67 -0.06
CA ILE A 133 -7.77 -2.36 -0.62
C ILE A 133 -9.27 -2.13 -0.39
N PRO A 134 -9.68 -0.98 0.16
CA PRO A 134 -11.09 -0.69 0.45
C PRO A 134 -11.97 -0.51 -0.79
#